data_AF-A0AB35Q1I2-F1
#
_entry.id   AF-A0AB35Q1I2-F1
#
_cell.length_a   1.000
_cell.length_b   1.000
_cell.length_c   1.000
_cell.angle_alpha   90.00
_cell.angle_beta   90.00
_cell.angle_gamma   90.00
#
_symmetry.space_group_name_H-M   'P 1'
#
loop_
_entity.id
_entity.type
_entity.pdbx_description
1 polymer ?
#
loop_
_entity_poly.entity_id
_entity_poly.type
_entity_poly.pdbx_seq_one_letter_code
_entity_poly.pdbx_strand_id
1 'polypeptide(L)' 'MVNPVPNSGRAIPMRNPRTGAPWSVSYDHVRKTYFHEPQGNLRFIRQPFYSRELAPYLVPAGTH' A
#
# COMPACT_ATOMS: atom_id res chain seq x y z
N MET A 1 -10.71 -9.73 10.77
CA MET A 1 -10.26 -9.23 9.45
C MET A 1 -8.82 -9.65 9.27
N VAL A 2 -8.47 -10.33 8.17
CA VAL A 2 -7.10 -10.75 7.89
C VAL A 2 -6.34 -9.54 7.33
N ASN A 3 -5.21 -9.15 7.94
CA ASN A 3 -4.37 -8.11 7.37
C ASN A 3 -3.82 -8.58 6.02
N PRO A 4 -4.14 -7.88 4.91
CA PRO A 4 -3.71 -8.31 3.58
C PRO A 4 -2.21 -8.10 3.35
N VAL A 5 -1.57 -7.23 4.13
CA VAL A 5 -0.13 -7.02 4.11
C VAL A 5 0.53 -7.95 5.12
N PRO A 6 1.40 -8.87 4.68
CA PRO A 6 2.06 -9.80 5.57
C PRO A 6 3.11 -9.07 6.40
N ASN A 7 3.23 -9.51 7.65
CA ASN A 7 4.32 -9.17 8.56
C ASN A 7 5.66 -9.80 8.12
N SER A 8 5.91 -10.01 6.82
CA SER A 8 7.21 -10.47 6.31
C SER A 8 8.01 -9.34 5.68
N GLY A 9 7.45 -8.13 5.62
CA GLY A 9 8.04 -7.00 4.88
C GLY A 9 7.85 -7.11 3.36
N ARG A 10 7.19 -8.16 2.89
CA ARG A 10 6.84 -8.30 1.47
C ARG A 10 5.86 -7.20 1.07
N ALA A 11 6.21 -6.48 0.01
CA ALA A 11 5.31 -5.51 -0.59
C ALA A 11 4.15 -6.23 -1.30
N ILE A 12 2.93 -5.75 -1.07
CA ILE A 12 1.70 -6.25 -1.66
C ILE A 12 1.13 -5.18 -2.60
N PRO A 13 0.72 -5.56 -3.82
CA PRO A 13 0.03 -4.65 -4.72
C PRO A 13 -1.36 -4.31 -4.17
N MET A 14 -1.59 -3.03 -3.98
CA MET A 14 -2.86 -2.43 -3.60
C MET A 14 -3.32 -1.43 -4.65
N ARG A 15 -4.57 -1.00 -4.58
CA ARG A 15 -5.12 0.04 -5.44
C ARG A 15 -6.09 0.92 -4.65
N ASN A 16 -6.18 2.18 -5.04
CA ASN A 16 -7.26 3.04 -4.60
C ASN A 16 -8.48 2.81 -5.52
N PRO A 17 -9.61 2.28 -5.02
CA PRO A 17 -10.76 1.97 -5.86
C PRO A 17 -11.48 3.23 -6.37
N ARG A 18 -11.29 4.39 -5.71
CA ARG A 18 -11.90 5.66 -6.14
C ARG A 18 -11.13 6.31 -7.28
N THR A 19 -9.79 6.23 -7.26
CA THR A 19 -8.94 6.91 -8.27
C THR A 19 -8.31 5.95 -9.28
N GLY A 20 -8.37 4.64 -9.04
CA GLY A 20 -7.68 3.63 -9.85
C GLY A 20 -6.16 3.61 -9.66
N ALA A 21 -5.60 4.47 -8.80
CA ALA A 21 -4.16 4.59 -8.61
C ALA A 21 -3.61 3.30 -7.99
N PRO A 22 -2.57 2.67 -8.57
CA PRO A 22 -1.93 1.50 -7.98
C PRO A 22 -0.93 1.93 -6.91
N TRP A 23 -0.82 1.10 -5.88
CA TRP A 23 0.04 1.27 -4.72
C TRP A 23 0.76 -0.03 -4.42
N SER A 24 1.94 0.07 -3.85
CA SER A 24 2.71 -1.02 -3.27
C SER A 24 2.78 -0.74 -1.78
N VAL A 25 2.34 -1.69 -0.96
CA VAL A 25 2.33 -1.53 0.50
C VAL A 25 3.12 -2.64 1.15
N SER A 26 4.12 -2.28 1.94
CA SER A 26 4.93 -3.21 2.73
C SER A 26 4.85 -2.85 4.22
N TYR A 27 5.18 -3.81 5.08
CA TYR A 27 5.29 -3.57 6.52
C TYR A 27 6.76 -3.48 6.94
N ASP A 28 7.17 -2.33 7.45
CA ASP A 28 8.49 -2.09 8.03
C ASP A 28 8.49 -2.53 9.49
N HIS A 29 9.21 -3.62 9.76
CA HIS A 29 9.35 -4.19 11.12
C HIS A 29 10.20 -3.34 12.06
N VAL A 30 11.17 -2.62 11.52
CA VAL A 30 12.07 -1.77 12.30
C VAL A 30 11.27 -0.58 12.83
N ARG A 31 10.44 0.01 11.96
CA ARG A 31 9.62 1.18 12.31
C ARG A 31 8.24 0.83 12.87
N LYS A 32 7.82 -0.43 12.77
CA LYS A 32 6.45 -0.91 13.08
C LYS A 32 5.39 -0.09 12.35
N THR A 33 5.65 0.23 11.08
CA THR A 33 4.79 1.03 10.23
C THR A 33 4.64 0.39 8.85
N TYR A 34 3.55 0.70 8.19
CA TYR A 34 3.35 0.41 6.79
C TYR A 34 4.00 1.50 5.94
N PHE A 35 4.70 1.08 4.89
CA PHE A 35 5.21 1.97 3.86
C PHE A 35 4.32 1.87 2.63
N HIS A 36 3.84 3.01 2.16
CA HIS A 36 2.90 3.12 1.06
C HIS A 36 3.62 3.83 -0.08
N GLU A 37 3.91 3.08 -1.12
CA GLU A 37 4.59 3.58 -2.30
C GLU A 37 3.63 3.54 -3.50
N PRO A 38 3.27 4.68 -4.08
CA PRO A 38 2.43 4.67 -5.26
C PRO A 38 3.20 4.11 -6.47
N GLN A 39 2.49 3.49 -7.41
CA GLN A 39 3.08 2.88 -8.58
C GLN A 39 2.60 3.59 -9.86
N GLY A 40 3.47 3.75 -10.85
CA GLY A 40 3.12 4.31 -12.16
C GLY A 40 3.43 5.80 -12.34
N ASN A 41 2.69 6.48 -13.22
CA ASN A 41 3.08 7.79 -13.75
C ASN A 41 2.79 8.95 -12.77
N LEU A 42 3.86 9.60 -12.32
CA LEU A 42 3.93 10.43 -11.11
C LEU A 42 3.09 11.72 -11.12
N ARG A 43 2.52 12.11 -12.28
CA ARG A 43 1.77 13.38 -12.42
C ARG A 43 0.48 13.47 -11.61
N PHE A 44 -0.12 12.33 -11.26
CA PHE A 44 -1.36 12.27 -10.46
C PHE A 44 -1.17 11.51 -9.14
N ILE A 45 0.06 11.16 -8.83
CA ILE A 45 0.40 10.21 -7.77
C ILE A 45 0.88 10.96 -6.53
N ARG A 46 0.22 10.70 -5.40
CA ARG A 46 0.59 11.22 -4.08
C ARG A 46 1.96 10.67 -3.66
N GLN A 47 2.82 11.48 -3.06
CA GLN A 47 4.14 11.05 -2.58
C GLN A 47 4.07 9.78 -1.70
N PRO A 48 5.12 8.94 -1.72
CA PRO A 48 5.23 7.81 -0.81
C PRO A 48 5.21 8.30 0.65
N PHE A 49 4.61 7.52 1.53
CA PHE A 49 4.48 7.89 2.94
C PHE A 49 4.48 6.67 3.86
N TYR A 50 4.71 6.92 5.15
CA TYR A 50 4.62 5.91 6.21
C TYR A 50 3.37 6.14 7.04
N SER A 51 2.74 5.06 7.49
CA SER A 51 1.58 5.10 8.39
C SER A 51 1.62 3.94 9.37
N ARG A 52 1.12 4.14 10.59
CA ARG A 52 0.96 3.04 11.56
C ARG A 52 -0.12 2.05 11.17
N GLU A 53 -1.05 2.49 10.33
CA GLU A 53 -2.16 1.70 9.86
C GLU A 53 -2.16 1.63 8.33
N LEU A 54 -2.69 0.53 7.80
CA LEU A 54 -2.99 0.41 6.38
C LEU A 54 -3.97 1.52 5.99
N ALA A 55 -3.70 2.18 4.86
CA ALA A 55 -4.56 3.28 4.44
C ALA A 55 -5.95 2.72 4.11
N PRO A 56 -7.03 3.22 4.75
CA PRO A 56 -8.35 2.58 4.66
C PRO A 56 -8.98 2.66 3.27
N TYR A 57 -8.47 3.56 2.42
CA TYR A 57 -8.88 3.71 1.03
C TYR A 57 -8.10 2.80 0.06
N LEU A 58 -7.16 1.98 0.54
CA LEU A 58 -6.41 1.03 -0.27
C LEU A 58 -7.01 -0.36 -0.11
N VAL A 59 -7.30 -1.00 -1.24
CA VAL A 59 -7.76 -2.39 -1.31
C VAL A 59 -6.73 -3.23 -2.04
N PRO A 60 -6.62 -4.55 -1.77
CA PRO A 60 -5.76 -5.43 -2.54
C PRO A 60 -6.06 -5.29 -4.03
N ALA A 61 -5.02 -5.15 -4.86
CA ALA A 61 -5.18 -4.94 -6.30
C ALA A 61 -5.84 -6.14 -7.00
N GLY A 62 -5.92 -7.30 -6.32
CA GLY A 62 -6.43 -8.55 -6.86
C GLY A 62 -5.35 -9.22 -7.70
N THR A 63 -4.96 -10.43 -7.34
CA THR A 63 -4.35 -11.38 -8.28
C THR A 63 -5.50 -12.14 -8.92
N HIS A 64 -5.80 -11.82 -10.18
CA HIS A 64 -6.68 -12.64 -11.02
C HIS A 64 -5.97 -12.91 -12.33
#